data_AF-A0A2E7Z027-F1
#
_entry.id   AF-A0A2E7Z027-F1
#
_cell.length_a   1.000
_cell.length_b   1.000
_cell.length_c   1.000
_cell.angle_alpha   90.00
_cell.angle_beta   90.00
_cell.angle_gamma   90.00
#
_symmetry.space_group_name_H-M   'P 1'
#
loop_
_entity.id
_entity.type
_entity.pdbx_description
1 polymer ?
#
loop_
_entity_poly.entity_id
_entity_poly.type
_entity_poly.pdbx_seq_one_letter_code
_entity_poly.pdbx_strand_id
1 'polypeptide(L)'
;MLKKGKQVEIICGKDKGKKGEIIEIIKKNNKVKVKGINFIKKHEKTTKEKKGGIITKENFIDISNIKILDSIDKKTKPVHKKQ
;
A
#
# COMPACT_ATOMS: atom_id res chain seq x y z
N MET A 1 -6.19 -14.86 -6.35
CA MET A 1 -5.20 -14.40 -7.36
C MET A 1 -4.98 -12.89 -7.19
N LEU A 2 -3.71 -12.46 -7.09
CA LEU A 2 -3.37 -11.04 -6.90
C LEU A 2 -3.67 -10.26 -8.21
N LYS A 3 -4.63 -9.34 -8.15
CA LYS A 3 -5.06 -8.52 -9.30
C LYS A 3 -5.20 -7.07 -8.86
N LYS A 4 -5.07 -6.15 -9.81
CA LYS A 4 -5.39 -4.72 -9.60
C LYS A 4 -6.86 -4.60 -9.18
N GLY A 5 -7.17 -3.65 -8.31
CA GLY A 5 -8.53 -3.42 -7.78
C GLY A 5 -8.94 -4.37 -6.63
N LYS A 6 -8.08 -5.27 -6.18
CA LYS A 6 -8.35 -6.08 -4.98
C LYS A 6 -8.00 -5.30 -3.72
N GLN A 7 -8.81 -5.51 -2.68
CA GLN A 7 -8.58 -4.93 -1.37
C GLN A 7 -7.57 -5.78 -0.60
N VAL A 8 -6.64 -5.12 0.08
CA VAL A 8 -5.58 -5.76 0.87
C VAL A 8 -5.42 -5.09 2.22
N GLU A 9 -4.93 -5.84 3.20
CA GLU A 9 -4.52 -5.35 4.50
C GLU A 9 -3.01 -5.48 4.67
N ILE A 10 -2.38 -4.51 5.31
CA ILE A 10 -0.94 -4.55 5.59
C ILE A 10 -0.69 -5.35 6.87
N ILE A 11 0.12 -6.41 6.77
CA ILE A 11 0.42 -7.33 7.89
C ILE A 11 1.58 -6.79 8.72
N CYS A 12 2.55 -6.16 8.07
CA CYS A 12 3.81 -5.75 8.67
C CYS A 12 4.32 -4.41 8.11
N GLY A 13 5.14 -3.70 8.89
CA GLY A 13 5.75 -2.42 8.53
C GLY A 13 5.05 -1.21 9.13
N LYS A 14 5.43 -0.02 8.63
CA LYS A 14 4.97 1.29 9.15
C LYS A 14 3.46 1.47 9.13
N ASP A 15 2.80 0.87 8.15
CA ASP A 15 1.36 1.00 7.89
C ASP A 15 0.57 -0.25 8.29
N LYS A 16 1.10 -1.07 9.21
CA LYS A 16 0.46 -2.31 9.70
C LYS A 16 -0.98 -2.06 10.15
N GLY A 17 -1.90 -2.94 9.74
CA GLY A 17 -3.32 -2.90 10.06
C GLY A 17 -4.16 -1.98 9.17
N LYS A 18 -3.52 -1.14 8.33
CA LYS A 18 -4.27 -0.33 7.36
C LYS A 18 -4.71 -1.19 6.18
N LYS A 19 -5.82 -0.78 5.56
CA LYS A 19 -6.41 -1.42 4.39
C LYS A 19 -6.35 -0.48 3.20
N GLY A 20 -6.16 -1.04 2.01
CA GLY A 20 -6.14 -0.26 0.77
C GLY A 20 -6.38 -1.12 -0.46
N GLU A 21 -6.53 -0.46 -1.60
CA GLU A 21 -6.74 -1.11 -2.89
C GLU A 21 -5.43 -1.18 -3.67
N ILE A 22 -5.19 -2.28 -4.38
CA ILE A 22 -4.03 -2.42 -5.27
C ILE A 22 -4.23 -1.58 -6.53
N ILE A 23 -3.41 -0.54 -6.69
CA ILE A 23 -3.36 0.32 -7.88
C ILE A 23 -2.49 -0.33 -8.96
N GLU A 24 -1.30 -0.79 -8.56
CA GLU A 24 -0.30 -1.29 -9.49
C GLU A 24 0.44 -2.51 -8.92
N ILE A 25 0.86 -3.41 -9.81
CA ILE A 25 1.59 -4.62 -9.47
C ILE A 25 2.80 -4.72 -10.40
N ILE A 26 4.00 -4.75 -9.81
CA ILE A 26 5.25 -5.05 -10.50
C ILE A 26 5.59 -6.51 -10.19
N LYS A 27 5.08 -7.42 -11.05
CA LYS A 27 5.28 -8.87 -10.88
C LYS A 27 6.76 -9.29 -10.89
N LYS A 28 7.59 -8.62 -11.70
CA LYS A 28 9.03 -8.91 -11.81
C LYS A 28 9.78 -8.74 -10.49
N ASN A 29 9.33 -7.81 -9.65
CA ASN A 29 10.00 -7.45 -8.40
C ASN A 29 9.17 -7.83 -7.17
N ASN A 30 8.08 -8.58 -7.34
CA ASN A 30 7.14 -8.94 -6.27
C ASN A 30 6.67 -7.74 -5.43
N LYS A 31 6.42 -6.60 -6.09
CA LYS A 31 6.04 -5.34 -5.45
C LYS A 31 4.66 -4.90 -5.88
N VAL A 32 3.93 -4.28 -4.97
CA VAL A 32 2.58 -3.76 -5.19
C VAL A 32 2.47 -2.33 -4.69
N LYS A 33 1.73 -1.49 -5.41
CA LYS A 33 1.38 -0.15 -4.97
C LYS A 33 -0.05 -0.18 -4.44
N VAL A 34 -0.21 0.19 -3.18
CA VAL A 34 -1.49 0.18 -2.48
C VAL A 34 -1.91 1.62 -2.18
N LYS A 35 -3.18 1.93 -2.46
CA LYS A 35 -3.75 3.27 -2.24
C LYS A 35 -3.74 3.62 -0.75
N GLY A 36 -3.26 4.81 -0.42
CA GLY A 36 -3.22 5.38 0.93
C GLY A 36 -2.14 4.80 1.84
N ILE A 37 -1.18 4.05 1.29
CA ILE A 37 -0.17 3.32 2.05
C ILE A 37 1.24 3.68 1.57
N ASN A 38 2.21 3.63 2.49
CA ASN A 38 3.64 3.78 2.20
C ASN A 38 3.97 5.09 1.48
N PHE A 39 3.56 6.21 2.06
CA PHE A 39 3.89 7.54 1.55
C PHE A 39 5.38 7.86 1.74
N ILE A 40 6.00 8.31 0.66
CA ILE A 40 7.36 8.83 0.65
C ILE A 40 7.35 10.31 0.27
N LYS A 41 8.23 11.08 0.92
CA LYS A 41 8.53 12.45 0.53
C LYS A 41 9.67 12.41 -0.48
N LYS A 42 9.41 12.82 -1.72
CA LYS A 42 10.42 12.94 -2.77
C LYS A 42 10.68 14.41 -3.02
N HIS A 43 11.94 14.83 -2.88
CA HIS A 43 12.39 16.13 -3.34
C HIS A 43 12.53 16.07 -4.86
N GLU A 44 11.75 16.89 -5.57
CA GLU A 44 11.80 16.98 -7.03
C GLU A 44 12.28 18.38 -7.42
N LYS A 45 13.31 18.43 -8.27
CA LYS A 45 13.84 19.69 -8.80
C LYS A 45 12.80 20.31 -9.73
N THR A 46 12.70 21.63 -9.71
CA THR A 46 11.85 22.39 -10.63
C THR A 46 12.22 22.05 -12.07
N THR A 47 11.21 21.73 -12.87
CA THR A 47 11.33 21.55 -14.32
C THR A 47 10.44 22.59 -15.00
N LYS A 48 10.68 22.93 -16.27
CA LYS A 48 9.91 23.97 -16.99
C LYS A 48 8.38 23.78 -16.90
N GLU A 49 7.91 22.55 -16.80
CA GLU A 49 6.48 22.21 -16.72
C GLU A 49 5.93 22.03 -15.30
N LYS A 50 6.79 21.87 -14.28
CA LYS A 50 6.34 21.53 -12.91
C LYS A 50 7.09 22.35 -11.87
N LYS A 51 6.34 23.04 -11.02
CA LYS A 51 6.88 23.70 -9.82
C LYS A 51 7.57 22.63 -8.96
N GLY A 52 8.85 22.85 -8.64
CA GLY A 52 9.60 21.96 -7.76
C GLY A 52 9.08 22.02 -6.33
N GLY A 53 9.52 21.06 -5.51
CA GLY A 53 9.14 20.99 -4.11
C GLY A 53 9.18 19.59 -3.53
N ILE A 54 8.60 19.46 -2.33
CA ILE A 54 8.48 18.18 -1.63
C ILE A 54 7.15 17.53 -2.05
N ILE A 55 7.23 16.54 -2.94
CA ILE A 55 6.07 15.80 -3.39
C ILE A 55 5.89 14.59 -2.47
N THR A 56 4.71 14.47 -1.88
CA THR A 56 4.32 13.27 -1.14
C THR A 56 3.61 12.33 -2.08
N LYS A 57 4.14 11.11 -2.25
CA LYS A 57 3.56 10.10 -3.13
C LYS A 57 3.56 8.73 -2.48
N GLU A 58 2.56 7.93 -2.84
CA GLU A 58 2.50 6.52 -2.46
C GLU A 58 3.62 5.75 -3.16
N ASN A 59 4.16 4.75 -2.46
CA ASN A 59 5.25 3.93 -2.96
C ASN A 59 4.90 2.43 -2.88
N PHE A 60 5.70 1.62 -3.57
CA PHE A 60 5.52 0.18 -3.59
C PHE A 60 5.86 -0.46 -2.25
N ILE A 61 5.09 -1.47 -1.87
CA ILE A 61 5.33 -2.39 -0.76
C ILE A 61 5.54 -3.80 -1.31
N ASP A 62 6.27 -4.62 -0.56
CA ASP A 62 6.48 -6.03 -0.90
C ASP A 62 5.19 -6.85 -0.75
N ILE A 63 4.99 -7.84 -1.63
CA ILE A 63 3.82 -8.72 -1.59
C ILE A 63 3.76 -9.51 -0.27
N SER A 64 4.90 -9.83 0.35
CA SER A 64 4.96 -10.59 1.60
C SER A 64 4.38 -9.82 2.80
N ASN A 65 4.32 -8.49 2.69
CA ASN A 65 3.81 -7.61 3.75
C ASN A 65 2.31 -7.32 3.62
N ILE A 66 1.63 -7.89 2.62
CA ILE A 66 0.20 -7.68 2.38
C ILE A 66 -0.60 -8.98 2.49
N LYS A 67 -1.84 -8.85 2.92
CA LYS A 67 -2.85 -9.91 2.94
C LYS A 67 -3.98 -9.53 2.02
N ILE A 68 -4.38 -10.43 1.11
CA ILE A 68 -5.55 -10.22 0.27
C ILE A 68 -6.81 -10.39 1.13
N LEU A 69 -7.65 -9.36 1.13
CA LEU A 69 -9.00 -9.42 1.69
C LEU A 69 -9.91 -9.88 0.55
N ASP A 70 -10.08 -11.20 0.41
CA ASP A 70 -11.08 -11.70 -0.51
C ASP A 70 -12.47 -11.60 0.15
N SER A 71 -13.44 -11.05 -0.58
CA SER A 71 -14.80 -10.76 -0.08
C SER A 71 -15.59 -12.00 0.36
N ILE A 72 -14.99 -13.20 0.26
CA ILE A 72 -15.59 -14.47 0.66
C ILE A 72 -15.47 -14.73 2.17
N ASP A 73 -14.51 -14.12 2.87
CA ASP A 73 -14.33 -14.38 4.31
C ASP A 73 -14.63 -13.16 5.17
N LYS A 74 -15.93 -12.96 5.43
CA LYS A 74 -16.38 -12.46 6.73
C LYS A 74 -16.03 -13.49 7.81
N LYS A 75 -14.74 -13.73 8.10
CA LYS A 75 -14.32 -14.39 9.33
C LYS A 75 -13.10 -13.72 9.95
N THR A 76 -13.42 -12.96 11.00
CA THR A 76 -12.86 -13.14 12.34
C THR A 76 -11.33 -13.14 12.49
N LYS A 77 -10.81 -12.13 13.20
CA LYS A 77 -10.34 -12.35 14.58
C LYS A 77 -10.38 -11.03 15.38
N PRO A 78 -10.76 -11.10 16.67
CA PRO A 78 -11.11 -9.95 17.48
C PRO A 78 -9.89 -9.09 17.84
N VAL A 79 -10.21 -7.83 18.08
CA VAL A 79 -9.42 -6.81 18.75
C VAL A 79 -8.74 -7.38 20.00
N HIS A 80 -7.42 -7.41 20.04
CA HIS A 80 -6.70 -7.26 21.31
C HIS A 80 -6.23 -5.81 21.40
N LYS A 81 -7.12 -4.95 21.93
CA LYS A 81 -6.70 -3.80 22.73
C LYS A 81 -6.05 -4.43 23.98
N LYS A 82 -4.76 -4.22 24.19
CA LYS A 82 -4.19 -4.28 25.53
C LYS A 82 -4.06 -2.86 26.05
N GLN A 83 -4.56 -2.75 27.27
CA GLN A 83 -4.77 -1.62 28.16
C GLN A 83 -3.45 -0.94 28.53
#